data_AF-A0A257LK73-F1
#
_entry.id   AF-A0A257LK73-F1
#
_cell.length_a   1.000
_cell.length_b   1.000
_cell.length_c   1.000
_cell.angle_alpha   90.00
_cell.angle_beta   90.00
_cell.angle_gamma   90.00
#
_symmetry.space_group_name_H-M   'P 1'
#
loop_
_entity.id
_entity.type
_entity.pdbx_description
1 polymer ?
#
loop_
_entity_poly.entity_id
_entity_poly.type
_entity_poly.pdbx_seq_one_letter_code
_entity_poly.pdbx_strand_id
1 'polypeptide(L)'
;MRTWLELPVARIANFSPVIVSDLSPATLRALFATHRHERFPVVVDRQLIGVLSRRTAEAALAAGLAPPLEPAAHCTAETPLREVQTRIINSTSQFAVVLDHEGPEGRVVGLLTLHDILRAEMLFAREQEA
;
A
#
# COMPACT_ATOMS: atom_id res chain seq x y z
N MET A 1 25.75 -6.81 13.46
CA MET A 1 24.75 -5.74 13.68
C MET A 1 24.10 -5.45 12.33
N ARG A 2 22.87 -5.92 12.09
CA ARG A 2 22.12 -5.49 10.89
C ARG A 2 21.47 -4.15 11.25
N THR A 3 21.75 -3.12 10.47
CA THR A 3 21.10 -1.82 10.60
C THR A 3 19.59 -2.00 10.36
N TRP A 4 18.73 -1.33 11.14
CA TRP A 4 17.27 -1.34 10.99
C TRP A 4 16.81 -1.29 9.52
N LEU A 5 17.42 -0.39 8.76
CA LEU A 5 17.13 -0.14 7.36
C LEU A 5 17.48 -1.29 6.39
N GLU A 6 18.24 -2.28 6.84
CA GLU A 6 18.60 -3.50 6.08
C GLU A 6 17.62 -4.66 6.35
N LEU A 7 16.65 -4.50 7.25
CA LEU A 7 15.64 -5.52 7.48
C LEU A 7 14.70 -5.64 6.26
N PRO A 8 14.17 -6.84 5.99
CA PRO A 8 13.21 -7.04 4.91
C PRO A 8 11.83 -6.48 5.31
N VAL A 9 11.10 -5.98 4.31
CA VAL A 9 9.71 -5.50 4.43
C VAL A 9 8.80 -6.51 5.12
N ALA A 10 9.03 -7.81 4.91
CA ALA A 10 8.26 -8.90 5.50
C ALA A 10 8.15 -8.82 7.02
N ARG A 11 9.08 -8.15 7.71
CA ARG A 11 9.06 -8.00 9.17
C ARG A 11 7.94 -7.09 9.66
N ILE A 12 7.45 -6.17 8.84
CA ILE A 12 6.57 -5.08 9.28
C ILE A 12 5.36 -4.82 8.37
N ALA A 13 5.33 -5.41 7.17
CA ALA A 13 4.23 -5.24 6.23
C ALA A 13 2.91 -5.82 6.76
N ASN A 14 1.80 -5.20 6.35
CA ASN A 14 0.47 -5.74 6.56
C ASN A 14 0.09 -6.66 5.40
N PHE A 15 -0.05 -7.96 5.68
CA PHE A 15 -0.41 -9.00 4.70
C PHE A 15 -1.92 -9.30 4.61
N SER A 16 -2.76 -8.35 5.05
CA SER A 16 -4.21 -8.41 4.88
C SER A 16 -4.73 -7.07 4.33
N PRO A 17 -4.28 -6.66 3.13
CA PRO A 17 -4.69 -5.40 2.54
C PRO A 17 -6.15 -5.45 2.10
N VAL A 18 -6.86 -4.34 2.30
CA VAL A 18 -8.19 -4.14 1.72
C VAL A 18 -8.00 -3.70 0.28
N ILE A 19 -8.37 -4.56 -0.67
CA ILE A 19 -8.17 -4.36 -2.11
C ILE A 19 -9.49 -3.97 -2.77
N VAL A 20 -9.42 -3.07 -3.76
CA VAL A 20 -10.53 -2.77 -4.67
C VAL A 20 -10.38 -3.63 -5.92
N SER A 21 -11.36 -4.48 -6.22
CA SER A 21 -11.36 -5.28 -7.46
C SER A 21 -12.32 -4.78 -8.54
N ASP A 22 -13.19 -3.84 -8.19
CA ASP A 22 -14.18 -3.25 -9.09
C ASP A 22 -14.37 -1.77 -8.73
N LEU A 23 -14.34 -0.91 -9.75
CA LEU A 23 -14.46 0.54 -9.63
C LEU A 23 -15.90 1.03 -9.83
N SER A 24 -16.88 0.14 -9.87
CA SER A 24 -18.28 0.55 -9.97
C SER A 24 -18.71 1.42 -8.78
N PRO A 25 -19.61 2.40 -8.98
CA PRO A 25 -20.09 3.25 -7.90
C PRO A 25 -20.69 2.50 -6.71
N ALA A 26 -21.34 1.35 -6.94
CA ALA A 26 -21.93 0.55 -5.89
C ALA A 26 -20.86 -0.08 -4.99
N THR A 27 -19.85 -0.71 -5.59
CA THR A 27 -18.74 -1.35 -4.88
C THR A 27 -17.96 -0.32 -4.07
N LEU A 28 -17.61 0.82 -4.66
CA LEU A 28 -16.84 1.86 -3.97
C LEU A 28 -17.59 2.46 -2.79
N ARG A 29 -18.90 2.72 -2.91
CA ARG A 29 -19.72 3.21 -1.79
C ARG A 29 -19.78 2.20 -0.65
N ALA A 30 -19.99 0.92 -0.94
CA ALA A 30 -19.99 -0.13 0.07
C ALA A 30 -18.62 -0.25 0.77
N LEU A 31 -17.53 -0.18 0.00
CA LEU A 31 -16.18 -0.20 0.52
C LEU A 31 -15.91 0.96 1.48
N PHE A 32 -16.28 2.19 1.09
CA PHE A 32 -16.05 3.40 1.87
C PHE A 32 -16.92 3.49 3.13
N ALA A 33 -18.08 2.84 3.14
CA ALA A 33 -18.89 2.69 4.35
C ALA A 33 -18.28 1.71 5.36
N THR A 34 -17.57 0.68 4.88
CA THR A 34 -17.06 -0.41 5.71
C THR A 34 -15.66 -0.16 6.25
N HIS A 35 -14.81 0.50 5.45
CA HIS A 35 -13.41 0.75 5.78
C HIS A 35 -13.18 2.23 6.01
N ARG A 36 -12.17 2.59 6.80
CA ARG A 36 -11.75 3.99 7.04
C ARG A 36 -10.44 4.36 6.36
N HIS A 37 -9.92 3.48 5.50
CA HIS A 37 -8.68 3.76 4.78
C HIS A 37 -8.89 4.88 3.76
N GLU A 38 -7.86 5.70 3.61
CA GLU A 38 -7.82 6.80 2.64
C GLU A 38 -7.37 6.34 1.25
N ARG A 39 -6.68 5.19 1.18
CA ARG A 39 -6.15 4.67 -0.07
C ARG A 39 -6.28 3.16 -0.13
N PHE A 40 -6.44 2.67 -1.35
CA PHE A 40 -6.69 1.26 -1.62
C PHE A 40 -5.88 0.81 -2.84
N PRO A 41 -5.15 -0.32 -2.77
CA PRO A 41 -4.64 -0.98 -3.96
C PRO A 41 -5.83 -1.39 -4.85
N VAL A 42 -5.71 -1.14 -6.15
CA VAL A 42 -6.71 -1.57 -7.13
C VAL A 42 -6.16 -2.73 -7.92
N VAL A 43 -6.85 -3.86 -7.88
CA VAL A 43 -6.46 -5.10 -8.54
C VAL A 43 -7.57 -5.56 -9.48
N VAL A 44 -7.32 -5.49 -10.78
CA VAL A 44 -8.24 -5.98 -11.82
C VAL A 44 -7.56 -7.13 -12.55
N ASP A 45 -8.30 -8.19 -12.83
CA ASP A 45 -7.75 -9.40 -13.49
C ASP A 45 -6.47 -9.93 -12.82
N ARG A 46 -6.43 -9.85 -11.48
CA ARG A 46 -5.32 -10.26 -10.61
C ARG A 46 -4.04 -9.43 -10.72
N GLN A 47 -4.08 -8.33 -11.47
CA GLN A 47 -2.95 -7.41 -11.63
C GLN A 47 -3.18 -6.12 -10.87
N LEU A 48 -2.13 -5.61 -10.22
CA LEU A 48 -2.15 -4.28 -9.61
C LEU A 48 -2.18 -3.22 -10.72
N ILE A 49 -3.29 -2.49 -10.83
CA ILE A 49 -3.47 -1.45 -11.86
C ILE A 49 -3.24 -0.03 -11.32
N GLY A 50 -3.14 0.13 -10.00
CA GLY A 50 -2.82 1.41 -9.36
C GLY A 50 -3.32 1.51 -7.93
N VAL A 51 -3.35 2.74 -7.42
CA VAL A 51 -3.88 3.10 -6.11
C VAL A 51 -5.06 4.06 -6.28
N LEU A 52 -6.16 3.75 -5.60
CA LEU A 52 -7.32 4.62 -5.50
C LEU A 52 -7.25 5.44 -4.21
N SER A 53 -7.41 6.76 -4.33
CA SER A 53 -7.62 7.64 -3.18
C SER A 53 -9.13 7.78 -2.92
N ARG A 54 -9.55 7.63 -1.66
CA ARG A 54 -10.95 7.82 -1.24
C ARG A 54 -11.45 9.20 -1.68
N ARG A 55 -10.69 10.25 -1.37
CA ARG A 55 -11.08 11.63 -1.65
C ARG A 55 -11.34 11.86 -3.15
N THR A 56 -10.43 11.38 -4.00
CA THR A 56 -10.58 11.56 -5.46
C THR A 56 -11.69 10.67 -6.03
N ALA A 57 -11.87 9.46 -5.47
CA ALA A 57 -12.95 8.57 -5.82
C ALA A 57 -14.32 9.16 -5.47
N GLU A 58 -14.51 9.65 -4.26
CA GLU A 58 -15.75 10.29 -3.82
C GLU A 58 -16.09 11.50 -4.71
N ALA A 59 -15.10 12.33 -5.04
CA ALA A 59 -15.28 13.46 -5.95
C ALA A 59 -15.67 13.02 -7.37
N ALA A 60 -15.01 12.01 -7.92
CA ALA A 60 -15.33 11.46 -9.24
C ALA A 60 -16.73 10.84 -9.27
N LEU A 61 -17.11 10.08 -8.23
CA LEU A 61 -18.43 9.47 -8.10
C LEU A 61 -19.54 10.53 -8.00
N ALA A 62 -19.29 11.63 -7.30
CA ALA A 62 -20.23 12.76 -7.23
C ALA A 62 -20.41 13.44 -8.59
N ALA A 63 -19.36 13.48 -9.41
CA ALA A 63 -19.38 14.01 -10.77
C ALA A 63 -19.88 13.00 -11.82
N GLY A 64 -20.18 11.75 -11.44
CA GLY A 64 -20.56 10.69 -12.38
C GLY A 64 -19.42 10.22 -13.30
N LEU A 65 -18.17 10.43 -12.88
CA LEU A 65 -16.96 10.08 -13.63
C LEU A 65 -16.28 8.84 -13.04
N ALA A 66 -15.42 8.20 -13.85
CA ALA A 66 -14.53 7.16 -13.37
C ALA A 66 -13.46 7.75 -12.43
N PRO A 67 -13.20 7.14 -11.27
CA PRO A 67 -12.13 7.60 -10.38
C PRO A 67 -10.74 7.49 -11.03
N PRO A 68 -9.90 8.52 -10.89
CA PRO A 68 -8.51 8.43 -11.35
C PRO A 68 -7.70 7.51 -10.42
N LEU A 69 -6.76 6.77 -11.02
CA LEU A 69 -5.80 5.93 -10.31
C LEU A 69 -4.43 6.59 -10.29
N GLU A 70 -3.74 6.48 -9.15
CA GLU A 70 -2.36 6.90 -9.00
C GLU A 70 -1.42 5.70 -9.21
N PRO A 71 -0.19 5.91 -9.75
CA PRO A 71 0.81 4.86 -9.81
C PRO A 71 1.12 4.29 -8.42
N ALA A 72 1.20 2.96 -8.33
CA ALA A 72 1.55 2.28 -7.10
C ALA A 72 3.07 2.12 -6.99
N ALA A 73 3.67 2.72 -5.95
CA ALA A 73 4.95 2.20 -5.47
C ALA A 73 4.76 0.75 -5.03
N HIS A 74 5.67 -0.13 -5.44
CA HIS A 74 5.62 -1.55 -5.11
C HIS A 74 6.98 -2.08 -4.68
N CYS A 75 6.98 -3.22 -4.02
CA CYS A 75 8.17 -3.92 -3.51
C CYS A 75 7.83 -5.40 -3.31
N THR A 76 8.83 -6.22 -2.95
CA THR A 76 8.62 -7.61 -2.52
C THR A 76 8.85 -7.73 -1.01
N ALA A 77 8.47 -8.88 -0.45
CA ALA A 77 8.66 -9.17 0.97
C ALA A 77 10.14 -9.09 1.41
N GLU A 78 11.07 -9.41 0.50
CA GLU A 78 12.51 -9.40 0.74
C GLU A 78 13.17 -8.03 0.49
N THR A 79 12.44 -7.06 -0.07
CA THR A 79 12.99 -5.73 -0.33
C THR A 79 13.45 -5.07 0.98
N PRO A 80 14.65 -4.47 1.05
CA PRO A 80 15.11 -3.78 2.24
C PRO A 80 14.27 -2.54 2.58
N LEU A 81 14.10 -2.26 3.88
CA LEU A 81 13.32 -1.11 4.35
C LEU A 81 13.83 0.24 3.80
N ARG A 82 15.15 0.44 3.68
CA ARG A 82 15.71 1.67 3.08
C ARG A 82 15.12 1.96 1.70
N GLU A 83 14.98 0.92 0.90
CA GLU A 83 14.61 1.05 -0.50
C GLU A 83 13.13 1.34 -0.62
N VAL A 84 12.31 0.64 0.15
CA VAL A 84 10.87 0.90 0.20
C VAL A 84 10.56 2.28 0.77
N GLN A 85 11.31 2.74 1.79
CA GLN A 85 11.18 4.08 2.32
C GLN A 85 11.42 5.14 1.23
N THR A 86 12.51 5.01 0.45
CA THR A 86 12.79 5.90 -0.68
C THR A 86 11.68 5.85 -1.73
N ARG A 87 11.18 4.65 -2.08
CA ARG A 87 10.07 4.48 -3.03
C ARG A 87 8.78 5.16 -2.55
N ILE A 88 8.44 5.06 -1.26
CA ILE A 88 7.25 5.69 -0.67
C ILE A 88 7.39 7.21 -0.68
N ILE A 89 8.54 7.75 -0.26
CA ILE A 89 8.79 9.21 -0.21
C ILE A 89 8.66 9.84 -1.60
N ASN A 90 9.15 9.16 -2.63
CA ASN A 90 9.08 9.63 -4.02
C ASN A 90 7.73 9.33 -4.70
N SER A 91 6.79 8.68 -4.02
CA SER A 91 5.47 8.32 -4.55
C SER A 91 4.39 9.31 -4.14
N THR A 92 3.40 9.52 -5.01
CA THR A 92 2.17 10.25 -4.67
C THR A 92 1.20 9.40 -3.83
N SER A 93 1.32 8.06 -3.92
CA SER A 93 0.42 7.11 -3.26
C SER A 93 0.61 7.01 -1.74
N GLN A 94 1.70 7.55 -1.18
CA GLN A 94 2.02 7.54 0.26
C GLN A 94 2.08 6.16 0.95
N PHE A 95 1.97 5.06 0.20
CA PHE A 95 2.21 3.70 0.69
C PHE A 95 2.71 2.81 -0.47
N ALA A 96 3.42 1.73 -0.12
CA ALA A 96 3.92 0.74 -1.06
C ALA A 96 3.09 -0.54 -0.99
N VAL A 97 2.80 -1.11 -2.16
CA VAL A 97 2.16 -2.42 -2.29
C VAL A 97 3.23 -3.51 -2.24
N VAL A 98 3.02 -4.55 -1.44
CA VAL A 98 3.91 -5.72 -1.41
C VAL A 98 3.39 -6.74 -2.40
N LEU A 99 4.24 -7.12 -3.33
CA LEU A 99 4.01 -8.16 -4.33
C LEU A 99 4.68 -9.46 -3.90
N ASP A 100 4.13 -10.60 -4.33
CA ASP A 100 4.76 -11.91 -4.13
C ASP A 100 6.08 -12.06 -4.90
N HIS A 101 6.20 -11.42 -6.07
CA HIS A 101 7.41 -11.32 -6.86
C HIS A 101 7.48 -9.99 -7.62
N GLU A 102 8.66 -9.64 -8.12
CA GLU A 102 8.87 -8.42 -8.91
C GLU A 102 8.43 -8.64 -10.35
N GLY A 103 7.82 -7.61 -10.95
CA GLY A 103 7.35 -7.64 -12.34
C GLY A 103 5.84 -7.42 -12.50
N PRO A 104 5.36 -7.35 -13.75
CA PRO A 104 3.97 -6.99 -14.07
C PRO A 104 2.93 -8.05 -13.68
N GLU A 105 3.36 -9.28 -13.40
CA GLU A 105 2.50 -10.38 -12.96
C GLU A 105 2.46 -10.57 -11.44
N GLY A 106 3.22 -9.74 -10.71
CA GLY A 106 3.26 -9.75 -9.26
C GLY A 106 1.87 -9.55 -8.65
N ARG A 107 1.50 -10.44 -7.73
CA ARG A 107 0.21 -10.39 -7.03
C ARG A 107 0.36 -9.59 -5.74
N VAL A 108 -0.65 -8.77 -5.45
CA VAL A 108 -0.72 -8.04 -4.18
C VAL A 108 -0.89 -9.03 -3.03
N VAL A 109 0.11 -9.08 -2.15
CA VAL A 109 0.09 -9.88 -0.92
C VAL A 109 0.06 -9.02 0.34
N GLY A 110 0.42 -7.75 0.23
CA GLY A 110 0.44 -6.86 1.38
C GLY A 110 0.57 -5.39 1.02
N LEU A 111 0.68 -4.57 2.04
CA LEU A 111 1.00 -3.15 1.92
C LEU A 111 1.86 -2.69 3.09
N LEU A 112 2.52 -1.56 2.90
CA LEU A 112 3.31 -0.89 3.93
C LEU A 112 3.18 0.62 3.78
N THR A 113 2.94 1.31 4.88
CA THR A 113 2.95 2.78 4.92
C THR A 113 4.23 3.31 5.58
N LEU A 114 4.52 4.60 5.38
CA LEU A 114 5.60 5.26 6.14
C LEU A 114 5.34 5.22 7.65
N HIS A 115 4.07 5.27 8.08
CA HIS A 115 3.70 5.16 9.49
C HIS A 115 4.06 3.79 10.08
N ASP A 116 3.95 2.72 9.30
CA ASP A 116 4.31 1.37 9.74
C ASP A 116 5.82 1.23 9.92
N ILE A 117 6.61 1.83 9.01
CA ILE A 117 8.07 1.92 9.15
C ILE A 117 8.44 2.66 10.43
N LEU A 118 7.89 3.86 10.64
CA LEU A 118 8.19 4.67 11.83
C LEU A 118 7.76 3.97 13.12
N ARG A 119 6.56 3.36 13.14
CA ARG A 119 6.07 2.63 14.31
C ARG A 119 7.00 1.45 14.65
N ALA A 120 7.43 0.71 13.64
CA ALA A 120 8.28 -0.46 13.85
C ALA A 120 9.72 -0.08 14.22
N GLU A 121 10.24 1.04 13.71
CA GLU A 121 11.54 1.60 14.13
C GLU A 121 11.55 1.94 15.62
N MET A 122 10.48 2.59 16.10
CA MET A 122 10.32 2.90 17.53
C MET A 122 10.25 1.63 18.41
N LEU A 123 9.64 0.55 17.92
CA LEU A 123 9.59 -0.73 18.62
C LEU A 123 10.98 -1.40 18.63
N PHE A 124 11.67 -1.41 17.49
CA PHE A 124 13.02 -1.97 17.36
C PHE A 124 14.04 -1.27 18.28
N ALA A 125 13.97 0.05 18.41
CA ALA A 125 14.83 0.81 19.32
C ALA A 125 14.64 0.37 20.79
N ARG A 126 13.39 0.14 21.23
CA ARG A 126 13.09 -0.33 22.59
C ARG A 126 13.60 -1.75 22.86
N GLU A 127 13.56 -2.62 21.86
CA GLU A 127 14.06 -4.00 21.97
C GLU A 127 15.59 -4.07 22.10
N GLN A 128 16.32 -3.07 21.61
CA GLN A 128 17.79 -2.99 21.75
C GLN A 128 18.24 -2.51 23.13
N GLU A 129 17.36 -1.84 23.87
CA GLU A 129 17.62 -1.29 25.21
C GLU A 129 17.28 -2.27 26.35
N ALA A 130 16.58 -3.36 26.04
CA ALA A 130 16.12 -4.40 26.97
C ALA A 130 17.08 -5.60 27.02
#